data_AF-A0A377E4A9-F1
#
_entry.id   AF-A0A377E4A9-F1
#
_cell.length_a   1.000
_cell.length_b   1.000
_cell.length_c   1.000
_cell.angle_alpha   90.00
_cell.angle_beta   90.00
_cell.angle_gamma   90.00
#
_symmetry.space_group_name_H-M   'P 1'
#
loop_
_entity.id
_entity.type
_entity.pdbx_description
1 polymer ?
#
loop_
_entity_poly.entity_id
_entity_poly.type
_entity_poly.pdbx_seq_one_letter_code
_entity_poly.pdbx_strand_id
1 'polypeptide(L)'
;MTLYQIKPLFQSLLRPTMFWLYKHHVTANHITLTALALSLFTGLLLVLVAQPILFLLLPIVLFIRMALNALDGMLARECNQQTRLGAILNETGDVISDIALYLPFFIFTGK
;
A
#
# COMPACT_ATOMS: atom_id res chain seq x y z
N MET A 1 -8.82 -14.61 -20.72
CA MET A 1 -8.51 -13.30 -20.10
C MET A 1 -7.01 -13.19 -19.99
N THR A 2 -6.40 -12.18 -20.61
CA THR A 2 -4.95 -11.98 -20.54
C THR A 2 -4.59 -11.26 -19.23
N LEU A 3 -3.36 -11.44 -18.74
CA LEU A 3 -2.83 -10.73 -17.56
C LEU A 3 -3.05 -9.20 -17.60
N TYR A 4 -3.12 -8.63 -18.81
CA TYR A 4 -3.40 -7.20 -19.05
C TYR A 4 -4.77 -6.73 -18.57
N GLN A 5 -5.75 -7.62 -18.42
CA GLN A 5 -7.12 -7.26 -17.99
C GLN A 5 -7.28 -7.24 -16.46
N ILE A 6 -6.35 -7.84 -15.71
CA ILE A 6 -6.47 -7.97 -14.25
C ILE A 6 -6.38 -6.59 -13.58
N LYS A 7 -5.43 -5.75 -14.02
CA LYS A 7 -5.25 -4.39 -13.49
C LYS A 7 -6.52 -3.53 -13.65
N PRO A 8 -7.12 -3.37 -14.85
CA PRO A 8 -8.34 -2.56 -14.99
C PRO A 8 -9.53 -3.17 -14.26
N LEU A 9 -9.66 -4.50 -14.17
CA LEU A 9 -10.72 -5.14 -13.37
C LEU A 9 -10.56 -4.83 -11.88
N PHE A 10 -9.36 -4.95 -11.33
CA PHE A 10 -9.08 -4.61 -9.94
C PHE A 10 -9.39 -3.13 -9.65
N GLN A 11 -8.97 -2.23 -10.54
CA GLN A 11 -9.30 -0.80 -10.43
C GLN A 11 -10.81 -0.56 -10.52
N SER A 12 -11.53 -1.26 -11.41
CA SER A 12 -12.99 -1.11 -11.49
C SER A 12 -13.71 -1.51 -10.20
N LEU A 13 -13.19 -2.49 -9.45
CA LEU A 13 -13.73 -2.88 -8.15
C LEU A 13 -13.48 -1.81 -7.07
N LEU A 14 -12.37 -1.08 -7.17
CA LEU A 14 -11.99 -0.03 -6.22
C LEU A 14 -12.61 1.34 -6.53
N ARG A 15 -13.11 1.56 -7.75
CA ARG A 15 -13.71 2.85 -8.16
C ARG A 15 -14.83 3.35 -7.23
N PRO A 16 -15.80 2.52 -6.79
CA PRO A 16 -16.83 2.99 -5.86
C PRO A 16 -16.22 3.53 -4.56
N THR A 17 -15.23 2.82 -4.02
CA THR A 17 -14.49 3.23 -2.81
C THR A 17 -13.70 4.51 -3.06
N MET A 18 -13.04 4.64 -4.20
CA MET A 18 -12.33 5.87 -4.61
C MET A 18 -13.27 7.08 -4.61
N PHE A 19 -14.45 6.98 -5.25
CA PHE A 19 -15.41 8.08 -5.27
C PHE A 19 -15.96 8.41 -3.89
N TRP A 20 -16.19 7.39 -3.05
CA TRP A 20 -16.60 7.59 -1.66
C TRP A 20 -15.53 8.35 -0.87
N LEU A 21 -14.27 7.96 -0.98
CA LEU A 21 -13.13 8.64 -0.35
C LEU A 21 -12.98 10.09 -0.84
N TYR A 22 -13.09 10.31 -2.16
CA TYR A 22 -13.03 11.63 -2.75
C TYR A 22 -14.15 12.56 -2.24
N LYS A 23 -15.37 12.04 -2.11
CA LYS A 23 -16.52 12.79 -1.55
C LYS A 23 -16.28 13.21 -0.09
N HIS A 24 -15.50 12.43 0.65
CA HIS A 24 -15.07 12.76 2.02
C HIS A 24 -13.77 13.59 2.08
N HIS A 25 -13.36 14.20 0.96
CA HIS A 25 -12.17 15.05 0.87
C HIS A 25 -10.85 14.33 1.21
N VAL A 26 -10.83 13.00 1.10
CA VAL A 26 -9.59 12.23 1.23
C VAL A 26 -8.71 12.48 0.01
N THR A 27 -7.41 12.68 0.25
CA THR A 27 -6.44 12.90 -0.83
C THR A 27 -5.56 11.67 -1.06
N ALA A 28 -4.99 11.54 -2.27
CA ALA A 28 -4.03 10.50 -2.60
C ALA A 28 -2.90 10.39 -1.56
N ASN A 29 -2.35 11.53 -1.10
CA ASN A 29 -1.30 11.55 -0.08
C ASN A 29 -1.74 10.92 1.26
N HIS A 30 -3.01 11.06 1.67
CA HIS A 30 -3.50 10.41 2.88
C HIS A 30 -3.49 8.88 2.73
N ILE A 31 -3.84 8.39 1.54
CA ILE A 31 -3.83 6.96 1.23
C ILE A 31 -2.38 6.42 1.23
N THR A 32 -1.45 7.12 0.57
CA THR A 32 -0.02 6.78 0.59
C THR A 32 0.55 6.74 2.01
N LEU A 33 0.24 7.76 2.84
CA LEU A 33 0.69 7.79 4.23
C LEU A 33 0.08 6.66 5.07
N THR A 34 -1.17 6.29 4.80
CA THR A 34 -1.83 5.16 5.47
C THR A 34 -1.16 3.84 5.10
N ALA A 35 -0.86 3.64 3.81
CA ALA A 35 -0.13 2.45 3.34
C ALA A 35 1.27 2.36 3.97
N LEU A 36 1.97 3.49 4.06
CA LEU A 36 3.27 3.58 4.73
C LEU A 36 3.18 3.25 6.21
N ALA A 37 2.23 3.84 6.94
CA ALA A 37 2.03 3.58 8.37
C ALA A 37 1.69 2.11 8.64
N LEU A 38 0.82 1.50 7.83
CA LEU A 38 0.48 0.08 7.91
C LEU A 38 1.72 -0.80 7.73
N SER A 39 2.58 -0.46 6.77
CA SER A 39 3.80 -1.20 6.46
C SER A 39 4.82 -1.13 7.58
N LEU A 40 5.07 0.08 8.10
CA LEU A 40 5.98 0.31 9.22
C LEU A 40 5.51 -0.41 10.48
N PHE A 41 4.21 -0.32 10.80
CA PHE A 41 3.65 -1.00 11.96
C PHE A 41 3.77 -2.52 11.84
N THR A 42 3.44 -3.07 10.66
CA THR A 42 3.56 -4.52 10.40
C THR A 42 5.01 -4.99 10.48
N GLY A 43 5.92 -4.26 9.84
CA GLY A 43 7.36 -4.56 9.88
C GLY A 43 7.91 -4.55 11.30
N LEU A 44 7.58 -3.51 12.08
CA LEU A 44 7.98 -3.41 13.48
C LEU A 44 7.41 -4.56 14.32
N LEU A 45 6.13 -4.90 14.14
CA LEU A 45 5.49 -6.00 14.84
C LEU A 45 6.20 -7.34 14.57
N LEU A 46 6.56 -7.61 13.31
CA LEU A 46 7.27 -8.83 12.92
C LEU A 46 8.66 -8.92 13.55
N VAL A 47 9.39 -7.79 13.63
CA VAL A 47 10.70 -7.74 14.29
C VAL A 47 10.58 -7.94 15.80
N LEU A 48 9.63 -7.27 16.45
CA LEU A 48 9.52 -7.27 17.91
C LEU A 48 8.98 -8.58 18.49
N VAL A 49 7.92 -9.13 17.90
CA VAL A 49 7.28 -10.35 18.44
C VAL A 49 8.02 -11.60 17.99
N ALA A 50 8.65 -11.55 16.81
CA ALA A 50 9.58 -12.59 16.39
C ALA A 50 8.96 -14.02 16.37
N GLN A 51 7.71 -14.14 15.92
CA GLN A 51 7.03 -15.43 15.77
C GLN A 51 6.80 -15.78 14.29
N PRO A 52 7.19 -16.98 13.83
CA PRO A 52 7.01 -17.39 12.43
C PRO A 52 5.55 -17.31 11.94
N ILE A 53 4.58 -17.55 12.81
CA ILE A 53 3.16 -17.50 12.45
C ILE A 53 2.68 -16.10 12.06
N LEU A 54 3.32 -15.04 12.55
CA LEU A 54 2.96 -13.66 12.21
C LEU A 54 3.28 -13.31 10.76
N PHE A 55 4.20 -14.02 10.10
CA PHE A 55 4.46 -13.84 8.67
C PHE A 55 3.23 -14.19 7.81
N LEU A 56 2.25 -14.92 8.34
CA LEU A 56 0.95 -15.15 7.68
C LEU A 56 0.11 -13.86 7.55
N LEU A 57 0.44 -12.79 8.28
CA LEU A 57 -0.16 -11.46 8.11
C LEU A 57 0.31 -10.79 6.81
N LEU A 58 1.50 -11.14 6.30
CA LEU A 58 2.08 -10.44 5.15
C LEU A 58 1.25 -10.55 3.87
N PRO A 59 0.72 -11.71 3.45
CA PRO A 59 -0.17 -11.78 2.29
C PRO A 59 -1.37 -10.83 2.42
N ILE A 60 -1.94 -10.71 3.63
CA ILE A 60 -3.08 -9.83 3.90
C ILE A 60 -2.64 -8.36 3.80
N VAL A 61 -1.53 -8.00 4.46
CA VAL A 61 -1.02 -6.63 4.47
C VAL A 61 -0.58 -6.19 3.07
N LEU A 62 0.12 -7.04 2.32
CA LEU A 62 0.53 -6.76 0.95
C LEU A 62 -0.67 -6.61 0.00
N PHE A 63 -1.72 -7.40 0.19
CA PHE A 63 -2.96 -7.25 -0.57
C PHE A 63 -3.65 -5.91 -0.27
N ILE A 64 -3.74 -5.53 1.01
CA ILE A 64 -4.31 -4.23 1.41
C ILE A 64 -3.45 -3.09 0.86
N ARG A 65 -2.11 -3.17 0.95
CA ARG A 65 -1.21 -2.17 0.37
C ARG A 65 -1.42 -2.01 -1.13
N MET A 66 -1.50 -3.13 -1.87
CA MET A 66 -1.77 -3.08 -3.30
C MET A 66 -3.11 -2.37 -3.61
N ALA A 67 -4.13 -2.55 -2.78
CA ALA A 67 -5.39 -1.82 -2.91
C ALA A 67 -5.23 -0.32 -2.61
N LEU A 68 -4.50 0.05 -1.55
CA LEU A 68 -4.22 1.45 -1.19
C LEU A 68 -3.40 2.15 -2.28
N ASN A 69 -2.33 1.53 -2.78
CA ASN A 69 -1.50 2.03 -3.88
C ASN A 69 -2.22 2.06 -5.24
N ALA A 70 -3.34 1.34 -5.37
CA ALA A 70 -4.20 1.49 -6.53
C ALA A 70 -5.13 2.70 -6.34
N LEU A 71 -5.69 2.85 -5.13
CA LEU A 71 -6.58 3.95 -4.78
C LEU A 71 -5.89 5.32 -4.83
N ASP A 72 -4.65 5.46 -4.36
CA ASP A 72 -3.93 6.74 -4.42
C ASP A 72 -3.64 7.17 -5.87
N GLY A 73 -3.18 6.26 -6.72
CA GLY A 73 -2.92 6.51 -8.14
C GLY A 73 -4.21 6.81 -8.90
N MET A 74 -5.30 6.14 -8.55
CA MET A 74 -6.63 6.42 -9.09
C MET A 74 -7.15 7.78 -8.62
N LEU A 75 -7.04 8.14 -7.34
CA LEU A 75 -7.42 9.46 -6.82
C LEU A 75 -6.59 10.58 -7.48
N ALA A 76 -5.29 10.36 -7.63
CA ALA A 76 -4.40 11.30 -8.30
C ALA A 76 -4.84 11.53 -9.77
N ARG A 77 -5.15 10.48 -10.51
CA ARG A 77 -5.50 10.53 -11.94
C ARG A 77 -6.94 10.91 -12.22
N GLU A 78 -7.90 10.24 -11.60
CA GLU A 78 -9.33 10.39 -11.89
C GLU A 78 -9.95 11.58 -11.14
N CYS A 79 -9.37 11.99 -10.00
CA CYS A 79 -9.86 13.13 -9.21
C CYS A 79 -8.96 14.37 -9.28
N ASN A 80 -8.05 14.44 -10.26
CA ASN A 80 -7.14 15.57 -10.50
C ASN A 80 -6.28 15.98 -9.28
N GLN A 81 -5.87 15.02 -8.45
CA GLN A 81 -5.02 15.26 -7.28
C GLN A 81 -3.52 15.06 -7.57
N GLN A 82 -3.12 14.94 -8.84
CA GLN A 82 -1.72 14.79 -9.22
C GLN A 82 -0.89 16.01 -8.84
N THR A 83 0.16 15.77 -8.06
CA THR A 83 1.18 16.77 -7.73
C THR A 83 2.57 16.15 -7.80
N ARG A 84 3.58 16.95 -8.11
CA ARG A 84 4.98 16.48 -8.13
C ARG A 84 5.43 15.96 -6.77
N LEU A 85 5.04 16.64 -5.71
CA LEU A 85 5.33 16.22 -4.33
C LEU A 85 4.60 14.92 -3.97
N GLY A 86 3.34 14.76 -4.36
CA GLY A 86 2.59 13.52 -4.15
C GLY A 86 3.21 12.33 -4.87
N ALA A 87 3.70 12.51 -6.09
CA ALA A 87 4.44 11.46 -6.81
C ALA A 87 5.74 11.06 -6.08
N ILE A 88 6.52 12.03 -5.60
CA ILE A 88 7.74 11.75 -4.83
C ILE A 88 7.41 11.03 -3.51
N LEU A 89 6.35 11.47 -2.82
CA LEU A 89 5.87 10.84 -1.60
C LEU A 89 5.46 9.39 -1.85
N ASN A 90 4.75 9.12 -2.95
CA ASN A 90 4.33 7.77 -3.31
C ASN A 90 5.52 6.85 -3.58
N GLU A 91 6.42 7.24 -4.48
CA GLU A 91 7.60 6.43 -4.83
C GLU A 91 8.49 6.17 -3.60
N THR A 92 8.74 7.22 -2.80
CA THR A 92 9.56 7.08 -1.59
C THR A 92 8.85 6.24 -0.52
N GLY A 93 7.54 6.45 -0.36
CA GLY A 93 6.70 5.69 0.57
C GLY A 93 6.66 4.21 0.24
N ASP A 94 6.57 3.86 -1.04
CA ASP A 94 6.59 2.47 -1.51
C ASP A 94 7.93 1.79 -1.20
N VAL A 95 9.05 2.45 -1.50
CA VAL A 95 10.38 1.93 -1.19
C VAL A 95 10.56 1.71 0.32
N ILE A 96 10.20 2.70 1.15
CA ILE A 96 10.32 2.58 2.61
C ILE A 96 9.43 1.45 3.14
N SER A 97 8.21 1.35 2.62
CA SER A 97 7.25 0.33 3.03
C SER A 97 7.73 -1.08 2.68
N ASP A 98 8.34 -1.26 1.52
CA ASP A 98 8.91 -2.54 1.10
C ASP A 98 10.09 -2.93 1.98
N ILE A 99 10.99 -1.99 2.26
CA ILE A 99 12.09 -2.21 3.22
C ILE A 99 11.53 -2.63 4.58
N ALA A 100 10.50 -1.95 5.09
CA ALA A 100 9.90 -2.25 6.39
C ALA A 100 9.30 -3.66 6.46
N LEU A 101 8.65 -4.14 5.38
CA LEU A 101 8.05 -5.47 5.34
C LEU A 101 9.05 -6.59 5.05
N TYR A 102 10.14 -6.30 4.34
CA TYR A 102 11.16 -7.30 4.01
C TYR A 102 12.28 -7.42 5.05
N LEU A 103 12.59 -6.35 5.80
CA LEU A 103 13.60 -6.36 6.86
C LEU A 103 13.43 -7.51 7.89
N PRO A 104 12.22 -7.85 8.38
CA PRO A 104 12.04 -8.93 9.33
C PRO A 104 12.51 -10.29 8.81
N PHE A 105 12.43 -10.55 7.50
CA PHE A 105 12.91 -11.80 6.91
C PHE A 105 14.43 -11.94 7.03
N PHE A 106 15.19 -10.87 6.75
CA PHE A 106 16.66 -10.90 6.88
C PHE A 106 17.11 -11.16 8.31
N ILE A 107 16.39 -10.60 9.29
CA ILE A 107 16.67 -10.80 10.72
C ILE A 107 16.33 -12.24 11.15
N PHE A 108 15.28 -12.83 10.58
CA PHE A 108 14.85 -14.19 10.90
C PHE A 108 15.66 -15.29 10.23
N THR A 109 16.10 -15.09 8.99
CA THR A 109 16.91 -16.08 8.26
C THR A 109 18.38 -16.05 8.66
N GLY A 110 18.85 -14.96 9.28
CA GLY A 110 20.20 -14.82 9.81
C GLY A 110 20.41 -15.33 11.24
N LYS A 111 19.36 -15.88 11.88
CA LYS A 111 19.42 -16.56 13.19
C LYS A 111 19.36 -18.07 12.99
#